data_AF-A0A0F9WSS5-F1
#
_entry.id   AF-A0A0F9WSS5-F1
#
_cell.length_a   1.000
_cell.length_b   1.000
_cell.length_c   1.000
_cell.angle_alpha   90.00
_cell.angle_beta   90.00
_cell.angle_gamma   90.00
#
_symmetry.space_group_name_H-M   'P 1'
#
loop_
_entity.id
_entity.type
_entity.pdbx_description
1 polymer ?
#
loop_
_entity_poly.entity_id
_entity_poly.type
_entity_poly.pdbx_seq_one_letter_code
_entity_poly.pdbx_strand_id
1 'polypeptide(L)'
;MGLKEKRIIKAFENDLYPALETEINGAAGYTVAIEIMWDTLMEDRFSHLYNETFPKIYFLPLIEGFKAICLDDMGIDLLKAGLKKVIIVNENDEHNIERAITFEDGVLKINHSPVINADKVEDRTARIVSLLEDKLEDFAENKRETATTESASNNENTADTPNTLDINELYNQSFVTSVEKQEIFNEIVEGLGWSCDMLEGKLTFGEDKVFDIQILGTYSENEKSWLWAWANTQSGIPEKFLQTSLAVKALGEAYKVEDFTTPKMEVESDPGVFFSTIASVMTGESCYVPLTFKGIIVYVTITSKEADSKARTSPALICSHFSQVAANYTFPHKYSLFFYLKAKGYEVELPGNNVVAKNGEDQILGIFDLKGRLMKISNSKLTVQA
;
A
#
# COMPACT_ATOMS: atom_id res chain seq x y z
N MET A 1 -25.67 -17.22 36.40
CA MET A 1 -24.47 -17.99 36.05
C MET A 1 -24.53 -19.43 36.54
N GLY A 2 -24.74 -20.36 35.60
CA GLY A 2 -24.83 -21.80 35.85
C GLY A 2 -23.51 -22.56 35.64
N LEU A 3 -23.50 -23.83 36.06
CA LEU A 3 -22.36 -24.75 35.88
C LEU A 3 -22.06 -25.04 34.39
N LYS A 4 -23.07 -24.89 33.52
CA LYS A 4 -22.99 -25.19 32.09
C LYS A 4 -22.13 -24.15 31.36
N GLU A 5 -22.37 -22.87 31.60
CA GLU A 5 -21.65 -21.75 30.99
C GLU A 5 -20.17 -21.80 31.39
N LYS A 6 -19.89 -22.06 32.67
CA LYS A 6 -18.54 -22.25 33.19
C LYS A 6 -17.80 -23.40 32.51
N ARG A 7 -18.48 -24.52 32.22
CA ARG A 7 -17.87 -25.66 31.51
C ARG A 7 -17.55 -25.34 30.05
N ILE A 8 -18.39 -24.55 29.38
CA ILE A 8 -18.16 -24.17 27.98
C ILE A 8 -16.96 -23.24 27.86
N ILE A 9 -16.86 -22.21 28.71
CA ILE A 9 -15.68 -21.33 28.70
C ILE A 9 -14.41 -22.11 29.03
N LYS A 10 -14.46 -23.03 30.00
CA LYS A 10 -13.30 -23.85 30.34
C LYS A 10 -12.89 -24.81 29.22
N ALA A 11 -13.86 -25.27 28.42
CA ALA A 11 -13.55 -26.04 27.21
C ALA A 11 -12.89 -25.14 26.15
N PHE A 12 -13.41 -23.93 25.91
CA PHE A 12 -12.80 -22.97 25.00
C PHE A 12 -11.35 -22.63 25.42
N GLU A 13 -11.13 -22.36 26.71
CA GLU A 13 -9.83 -22.05 27.30
C GLU A 13 -8.81 -23.18 27.09
N ASN A 14 -9.22 -24.44 27.23
CA ASN A 14 -8.31 -25.58 27.08
C ASN A 14 -8.14 -26.03 25.62
N ASP A 15 -9.19 -25.94 24.80
CA ASP A 15 -9.25 -26.63 23.51
C ASP A 15 -9.03 -25.68 22.31
N LEU A 16 -9.45 -24.41 22.41
CA LEU A 16 -9.46 -23.45 21.29
C LEU A 16 -8.47 -22.28 21.50
N TYR A 17 -8.40 -21.74 22.72
CA TYR A 17 -7.53 -20.60 23.02
C TYR A 17 -6.04 -20.84 22.71
N PRO A 18 -5.42 -22.01 22.97
CA PRO A 18 -3.99 -22.20 22.72
C PRO A 18 -3.59 -22.01 21.24
N ALA A 19 -4.48 -22.38 20.31
CA ALA A 19 -4.24 -22.16 18.88
C ALA A 19 -4.32 -20.67 18.52
N LEU A 20 -5.33 -19.96 19.06
CA LEU A 20 -5.48 -18.52 18.86
C LEU A 20 -4.32 -17.73 19.46
N GLU A 21 -3.84 -18.10 20.65
CA GLU A 21 -2.66 -17.51 21.28
C GLU A 21 -1.40 -17.74 20.44
N THR A 22 -1.25 -18.92 19.84
CA THR A 22 -0.15 -19.21 18.92
C THR A 22 -0.22 -18.33 17.67
N GLU A 23 -1.41 -18.15 17.09
CA GLU A 23 -1.62 -17.25 15.94
C GLU A 23 -1.34 -15.79 16.29
N ILE A 24 -1.74 -15.33 17.48
CA ILE A 24 -1.45 -13.98 17.96
C ILE A 24 0.06 -13.75 18.10
N ASN A 25 0.76 -14.68 18.75
CA ASN A 25 2.21 -14.60 18.92
C ASN A 25 2.95 -14.67 17.58
N GLY A 26 2.47 -15.50 16.65
CA GLY A 26 2.98 -15.57 15.29
C GLY A 26 2.79 -14.26 14.53
N ALA A 27 1.61 -13.65 14.61
CA ALA A 27 1.31 -12.36 14.00
C ALA A 27 2.12 -11.21 14.61
N ALA A 28 2.38 -11.24 15.91
CA ALA A 28 3.17 -10.21 16.59
C ALA A 28 4.68 -10.37 16.38
N GLY A 29 5.16 -11.56 16.03
CA GLY A 29 6.60 -11.89 15.96
C GLY A 29 7.26 -12.11 17.33
N TYR A 30 6.50 -12.08 18.44
CA TYR A 30 6.98 -12.34 19.79
C TYR A 30 5.83 -12.83 20.69
N THR A 31 6.16 -13.31 21.89
CA THR A 31 5.15 -13.72 22.88
C THR A 31 4.48 -12.49 23.52
N VAL A 32 3.20 -12.30 23.21
CA VAL A 32 2.38 -11.20 23.75
C VAL A 32 1.83 -11.60 25.12
N ALA A 33 1.92 -10.69 26.10
CA ALA A 33 1.29 -10.91 27.40
C ALA A 33 -0.24 -10.67 27.29
N ILE A 34 -1.04 -11.72 27.43
CA ILE A 34 -2.50 -11.66 27.31
C ILE A 34 -3.14 -12.00 28.66
N GLU A 35 -4.00 -11.12 29.14
CA GLU A 35 -4.78 -11.27 30.36
C GLU A 35 -6.27 -11.33 30.01
N ILE A 36 -6.92 -12.48 30.26
CA ILE A 36 -8.32 -12.70 29.90
C ILE A 36 -9.15 -12.89 31.16
N MET A 37 -10.14 -12.02 31.37
CA MET A 37 -11.07 -12.13 32.49
C MET A 37 -12.24 -13.05 32.12
N TRP A 38 -11.98 -14.36 32.02
CA TRP A 38 -12.93 -15.37 31.55
C TRP A 38 -14.31 -15.34 32.24
N ASP A 39 -14.34 -15.07 33.54
CA ASP A 39 -15.59 -14.98 34.32
C ASP A 39 -16.50 -13.84 33.86
N THR A 40 -15.95 -12.80 33.22
CA THR A 40 -16.71 -11.64 32.71
C THR A 40 -17.32 -11.90 31.33
N LEU A 41 -16.78 -12.85 30.56
CA LEU A 41 -17.26 -13.17 29.21
C LEU A 41 -18.51 -14.08 29.22
N MET A 42 -19.05 -14.39 30.41
CA MET A 42 -20.19 -15.28 30.61
C MET A 42 -21.54 -14.57 30.50
N GLU A 43 -22.42 -15.13 29.68
CA GLU A 43 -23.82 -14.76 29.48
C GLU A 43 -24.72 -16.00 29.50
N ASP A 44 -25.81 -15.92 30.29
CA ASP A 44 -26.66 -17.09 30.58
C ASP A 44 -27.45 -17.62 29.35
N ARG A 45 -27.60 -16.84 28.26
CA ARG A 45 -28.50 -17.18 27.13
C ARG A 45 -27.80 -17.61 25.84
N PHE A 46 -26.53 -17.28 25.68
CA PHE A 46 -25.84 -17.39 24.38
C PHE A 46 -24.57 -18.23 24.44
N SER A 47 -24.41 -19.06 25.47
CA SER A 47 -23.21 -19.89 25.65
C SER A 47 -22.92 -20.88 24.53
N HIS A 48 -23.92 -21.24 23.72
CA HIS A 48 -23.73 -22.06 22.52
C HIS A 48 -22.99 -21.34 21.38
N LEU A 49 -22.87 -20.00 21.43
CA LEU A 49 -22.23 -19.19 20.40
C LEU A 49 -20.75 -18.90 20.69
N TYR A 50 -20.22 -19.18 21.89
CA TYR A 50 -18.88 -18.72 22.28
C TYR A 50 -17.76 -19.22 21.39
N ASN A 51 -17.83 -20.48 20.95
CA ASN A 51 -16.83 -21.06 20.04
C ASN A 51 -16.75 -20.30 18.71
N GLU A 52 -17.83 -19.64 18.29
CA GLU A 52 -17.88 -18.83 17.08
C GLU A 52 -17.58 -17.35 17.36
N THR A 53 -18.20 -16.80 18.41
CA THR A 53 -18.23 -15.37 18.69
C THR A 53 -16.95 -14.88 19.38
N PHE A 54 -16.35 -15.67 20.28
CA PHE A 54 -15.12 -15.27 20.96
C PHE A 54 -13.95 -15.05 19.97
N PRO A 55 -13.67 -15.98 19.02
CA PRO A 55 -12.67 -15.74 17.97
C PRO A 55 -12.94 -14.43 17.22
N LYS A 56 -14.17 -14.24 16.73
CA LYS A 56 -14.55 -13.07 15.92
C LYS A 56 -14.50 -11.74 16.68
N ILE A 57 -14.72 -11.74 17.99
CA ILE A 57 -14.79 -10.52 18.79
C ILE A 57 -13.43 -10.14 19.37
N TYR A 58 -12.70 -11.10 19.93
CA TYR A 58 -11.52 -10.80 20.74
C TYR A 58 -10.19 -11.18 20.08
N PHE A 59 -10.15 -12.24 19.27
CA PHE A 59 -8.89 -12.85 18.84
C PHE A 59 -8.57 -12.57 17.37
N LEU A 60 -9.49 -12.80 16.43
CA LEU A 60 -9.30 -12.54 15.00
C LEU A 60 -9.00 -11.06 14.73
N PRO A 61 -9.69 -10.08 15.35
CA PRO A 61 -9.32 -8.67 15.17
C PRO A 61 -7.90 -8.36 15.63
N LEU A 62 -7.45 -9.00 16.70
CA LEU A 62 -6.12 -8.84 17.27
C LEU A 62 -5.04 -9.45 16.36
N ILE A 63 -5.27 -10.67 15.87
CA ILE A 63 -4.38 -11.38 14.94
C ILE A 63 -4.19 -10.56 13.67
N GLU A 64 -5.28 -10.15 13.02
CA GLU A 64 -5.21 -9.39 11.78
C GLU A 64 -4.65 -7.97 12.00
N GLY A 65 -4.94 -7.37 13.17
CA GLY A 65 -4.35 -6.09 13.55
C GLY A 65 -2.83 -6.18 13.71
N PHE A 66 -2.33 -7.22 14.39
CA PHE A 66 -0.89 -7.43 14.53
C PHE A 66 -0.22 -7.77 13.20
N LYS A 67 -0.84 -8.56 12.33
CA LYS A 67 -0.30 -8.78 10.97
C LYS A 67 -0.15 -7.47 10.18
N ALA A 68 -1.09 -6.53 10.34
CA ALA A 68 -1.03 -5.25 9.66
C ALA A 68 0.06 -4.32 10.22
N ILE A 69 0.32 -4.37 11.54
CA ILE A 69 1.40 -3.59 12.17
C ILE A 69 2.77 -4.23 11.92
N CYS A 70 2.87 -5.56 12.08
CA CYS A 70 4.11 -6.34 12.01
C CYS A 70 4.39 -6.87 10.59
N LEU A 71 4.25 -6.00 9.58
CA LEU A 71 4.58 -6.36 8.19
C LEU A 71 6.09 -6.51 7.97
N ASP A 72 6.90 -5.85 8.81
CA ASP A 72 8.35 -5.85 8.78
C ASP A 72 8.95 -5.87 10.21
N ASP A 73 10.27 -5.99 10.29
CA ASP A 73 11.01 -6.01 11.57
C ASP A 73 10.80 -4.72 12.39
N MET A 74 10.56 -3.58 11.73
CA MET A 74 10.32 -2.31 12.41
C MET A 74 8.98 -2.32 13.14
N GLY A 75 7.92 -2.80 12.48
CA GLY A 75 6.59 -2.98 13.06
C GLY A 75 6.60 -3.95 14.24
N ILE A 76 7.36 -5.05 14.12
CA ILE A 76 7.58 -6.01 15.22
C ILE A 76 8.25 -5.32 16.41
N ASP A 77 9.34 -4.59 16.17
CA ASP A 77 10.09 -3.90 17.22
C ASP A 77 9.29 -2.77 17.89
N LEU A 78 8.51 -2.02 17.11
CA LEU A 78 7.61 -0.97 17.61
C LEU A 78 6.50 -1.58 18.47
N LEU A 79 5.83 -2.61 17.96
CA LEU A 79 4.79 -3.29 18.71
C LEU A 79 5.36 -3.87 20.01
N LYS A 80 6.53 -4.52 19.97
CA LYS A 80 7.20 -5.07 21.15
C LYS A 80 7.65 -4.02 22.16
N ALA A 81 8.01 -2.82 21.70
CA ALA A 81 8.41 -1.72 22.57
C ALA A 81 7.21 -1.02 23.23
N GLY A 82 6.11 -0.83 22.48
CA GLY A 82 4.96 -0.07 22.95
C GLY A 82 3.83 -0.90 23.57
N LEU A 83 3.60 -2.13 23.10
CA LEU A 83 2.57 -3.03 23.65
C LEU A 83 3.15 -3.84 24.82
N LYS A 84 2.72 -3.51 26.03
CA LYS A 84 3.08 -4.24 27.26
C LYS A 84 2.18 -5.45 27.50
N LYS A 85 0.87 -5.28 27.28
CA LYS A 85 -0.12 -6.36 27.44
C LYS A 85 -1.43 -6.10 26.73
N VAL A 86 -2.16 -7.17 26.46
CA VAL A 86 -3.55 -7.15 26.00
C VAL A 86 -4.46 -7.59 27.14
N ILE A 87 -5.54 -6.86 27.39
CA ILE A 87 -6.60 -7.23 28.34
C ILE A 87 -7.88 -7.52 27.56
N ILE A 88 -8.47 -8.70 27.76
CA ILE A 88 -9.80 -9.06 27.25
C ILE A 88 -10.76 -9.19 28.43
N VAL A 89 -11.87 -8.43 28.38
CA VAL A 89 -12.84 -8.36 29.47
C VAL A 89 -14.23 -8.00 28.93
N ASN A 90 -15.28 -8.23 29.72
CA ASN A 90 -16.60 -7.65 29.51
C ASN A 90 -17.15 -7.11 30.84
N GLU A 91 -16.86 -5.85 31.15
CA GLU A 91 -17.28 -5.19 32.41
C GLU A 91 -18.66 -4.52 32.30
N ASN A 92 -19.04 -4.09 31.09
CA ASN A 92 -20.15 -3.18 30.89
C ASN A 92 -21.02 -3.51 29.66
N ASP A 93 -20.83 -4.69 29.06
CA ASP A 93 -21.57 -5.13 27.87
C ASP A 93 -21.50 -4.09 26.74
N GLU A 94 -20.31 -3.51 26.50
CA GLU A 94 -20.14 -2.45 25.51
C GLU A 94 -20.31 -3.00 24.08
N HIS A 95 -20.95 -2.18 23.24
CA HIS A 95 -21.22 -2.49 21.83
C HIS A 95 -20.64 -1.44 20.88
N ASN A 96 -20.19 -0.31 21.42
CA ASN A 96 -19.53 0.75 20.67
C ASN A 96 -18.04 0.46 20.60
N ILE A 97 -17.53 0.26 19.38
CA ILE A 97 -16.14 -0.14 19.13
C ILE A 97 -15.12 0.89 19.67
N GLU A 98 -15.42 2.19 19.59
CA GLU A 98 -14.52 3.25 20.06
C GLU A 98 -14.31 3.22 21.57
N ARG A 99 -15.35 2.86 22.33
CA ARG A 99 -15.31 2.73 23.79
C ARG A 99 -14.85 1.35 24.24
N ALA A 100 -15.15 0.32 23.44
CA ALA A 100 -14.80 -1.06 23.76
C ALA A 100 -13.30 -1.33 23.58
N ILE A 101 -12.67 -0.72 22.58
CA ILE A 101 -11.26 -0.95 22.26
C ILE A 101 -10.47 0.33 22.50
N THR A 102 -9.52 0.23 23.42
CA THR A 102 -8.68 1.35 23.87
C THR A 102 -7.23 0.90 23.98
N PHE A 103 -6.30 1.82 23.73
CA PHE A 103 -4.87 1.60 23.91
C PHE A 103 -4.28 2.76 24.71
N GLU A 104 -3.87 2.49 25.94
CA GLU A 104 -3.38 3.50 26.88
C GLU A 104 -2.21 2.92 27.69
N ASP A 105 -1.13 3.68 27.85
CA ASP A 105 0.06 3.30 28.62
C ASP A 105 0.68 1.94 28.25
N GLY A 106 0.51 1.52 26.99
CA GLY A 106 0.97 0.24 26.45
C GLY A 106 0.02 -0.94 26.74
N VAL A 107 -1.21 -0.67 27.16
CA VAL A 107 -2.24 -1.68 27.42
C VAL A 107 -3.33 -1.59 26.36
N LEU A 108 -3.45 -2.62 25.53
CA LEU A 108 -4.58 -2.75 24.59
C LEU A 108 -5.72 -3.47 25.29
N LYS A 109 -6.79 -2.75 25.64
CA LYS A 109 -7.97 -3.31 26.30
C LYS A 109 -9.10 -3.49 25.30
N ILE A 110 -9.62 -4.73 25.21
CA ILE A 110 -10.85 -5.09 24.51
C ILE A 110 -11.91 -5.40 25.56
N ASN A 111 -12.73 -4.39 25.89
CA ASN A 111 -13.87 -4.47 26.79
C ASN A 111 -15.18 -4.49 25.97
N HIS A 112 -15.61 -5.66 25.51
CA HIS A 112 -16.72 -5.77 24.57
C HIS A 112 -17.70 -6.86 25.00
N SER A 113 -18.96 -6.74 24.58
CA SER A 113 -19.94 -7.81 24.68
C SER A 113 -19.45 -9.11 24.00
N PRO A 114 -19.63 -10.29 24.61
CA PRO A 114 -19.15 -11.57 24.09
C PRO A 114 -19.91 -12.12 22.90
N VAL A 115 -21.06 -11.54 22.53
CA VAL A 115 -21.93 -12.09 21.49
C VAL A 115 -22.49 -11.06 20.51
N ILE A 116 -22.59 -9.79 20.91
CA ILE A 116 -23.15 -8.74 20.06
C ILE A 116 -22.15 -8.31 18.99
N ASN A 117 -22.65 -8.04 17.78
CA ASN A 117 -21.86 -7.55 16.64
C ASN A 117 -20.65 -8.44 16.30
N ALA A 118 -20.75 -9.76 16.51
CA ALA A 118 -19.65 -10.69 16.30
C ALA A 118 -19.07 -10.62 14.87
N ASP A 119 -19.89 -10.41 13.85
CA ASP A 119 -19.42 -10.35 12.46
C ASP A 119 -18.70 -9.03 12.09
N LYS A 120 -18.64 -8.05 13.00
CA LYS A 120 -17.87 -6.80 12.83
C LYS A 120 -16.38 -6.97 13.10
N VAL A 121 -15.79 -8.06 12.61
CA VAL A 121 -14.36 -8.39 12.78
C VAL A 121 -13.51 -7.27 12.18
N GLU A 122 -13.81 -6.89 10.93
CA GLU A 122 -13.07 -5.87 10.18
C GLU A 122 -13.10 -4.49 10.88
N ASP A 123 -14.26 -4.07 11.41
CA ASP A 123 -14.40 -2.79 12.11
C ASP A 123 -13.53 -2.76 13.38
N ARG A 124 -13.44 -3.89 14.10
CA ARG A 124 -12.58 -4.02 15.29
C ARG A 124 -11.10 -4.09 14.92
N THR A 125 -10.75 -4.80 13.85
CA THR A 125 -9.37 -4.84 13.32
C THR A 125 -8.90 -3.43 13.01
N ALA A 126 -9.69 -2.65 12.25
CA ALA A 126 -9.35 -1.28 11.89
C ALA A 126 -9.14 -0.38 13.11
N ARG A 127 -9.98 -0.54 14.15
CA ARG A 127 -9.80 0.18 15.42
C ARG A 127 -8.51 -0.17 16.14
N ILE A 128 -8.16 -1.47 16.20
CA ILE A 128 -6.90 -1.91 16.81
C ILE A 128 -5.71 -1.34 16.05
N VAL A 129 -5.70 -1.44 14.72
CA VAL A 129 -4.63 -0.90 13.86
C VAL A 129 -4.45 0.59 14.09
N SER A 130 -5.53 1.38 13.97
CA SER A 130 -5.47 2.83 14.17
C SER A 130 -4.93 3.22 15.55
N LEU A 131 -5.37 2.54 16.62
CA LEU A 131 -4.87 2.82 17.97
C LEU A 131 -3.38 2.51 18.14
N LEU A 132 -2.89 1.47 17.48
CA LEU A 132 -1.49 1.08 17.55
C LEU A 132 -0.63 2.01 16.68
N GLU A 133 -1.04 2.32 15.44
CA GLU A 133 -0.34 3.29 14.57
C GLU A 133 -0.22 4.66 15.25
N ASP A 134 -1.33 5.19 15.78
CA ASP A 134 -1.36 6.54 16.36
C ASP A 134 -0.48 6.69 17.61
N LYS A 135 -0.27 5.61 18.36
CA LYS A 135 0.33 5.69 19.71
C LYS A 135 1.64 4.94 19.88
N LEU A 136 1.99 3.99 19.02
CA LEU A 136 3.27 3.28 19.12
C LEU A 136 4.46 4.20 18.81
N GLU A 137 4.26 5.23 17.98
CA GLU A 137 5.28 6.26 17.69
C GLU A 137 5.70 7.02 18.97
N ASP A 138 4.75 7.34 19.85
CA ASP A 138 5.02 8.00 21.15
C ASP A 138 5.97 7.17 22.04
N PHE A 139 5.95 5.84 21.92
CA PHE A 139 6.85 4.95 22.67
C PHE A 139 8.26 4.89 22.05
N ALA A 140 8.38 5.13 20.73
CA ALA A 140 9.67 5.22 20.06
C ALA A 140 10.43 6.52 20.43
N GLU A 141 9.70 7.63 20.62
CA GLU A 141 10.27 8.91 21.04
C GLU A 141 10.69 8.91 22.52
N ASN A 142 9.85 8.37 23.41
CA ASN A 142 10.17 8.25 24.84
C ASN A 142 11.41 7.38 25.12
N LYS A 143 11.69 6.38 24.26
CA LYS A 143 12.91 5.55 24.33
C LYS A 143 14.17 6.33 23.91
N ARG A 144 14.05 7.33 23.03
CA ARG A 144 15.15 8.25 22.65
C ARG A 144 15.46 9.27 23.74
N GLU A 145 14.45 9.72 24.48
CA GLU A 145 14.61 10.65 25.62
C GLU A 145 15.17 9.97 26.88
N THR A 146 14.83 8.70 27.14
CA THR A 146 15.43 7.95 28.26
C THR A 146 16.88 7.55 27.97
N ALA A 147 17.25 7.31 26.72
CA ALA A 147 18.62 6.96 26.31
C ALA A 147 19.60 8.15 26.33
N THR A 148 19.14 9.40 26.35
CA THR A 148 19.99 10.60 26.32
C THR A 148 20.59 10.98 27.67
N THR A 149 20.23 10.29 28.76
CA THR A 149 20.70 10.64 30.11
C THR A 149 21.85 9.78 30.63
N GLU A 150 22.20 8.67 29.98
CA GLU A 150 23.29 7.81 30.45
C GLU A 150 24.27 7.42 29.34
N SER A 151 25.48 7.97 29.48
CA SER A 151 26.76 7.43 28.98
C SER A 151 27.27 7.96 27.65
N ALA A 152 28.05 9.04 27.76
CA ALA A 152 29.14 9.34 26.86
C ALA A 152 30.20 8.21 26.87
N SER A 153 30.42 7.58 25.72
CA SER A 153 31.72 7.22 25.12
C SER A 153 31.57 6.02 24.18
N ASN A 154 31.63 6.26 22.87
CA ASN A 154 32.60 5.66 21.94
C ASN A 154 32.21 5.89 20.47
N ASN A 155 33.25 6.04 19.66
CA ASN A 155 33.29 6.43 18.26
C ASN A 155 32.50 5.53 17.29
N GLU A 156 32.06 6.21 16.22
CA GLU A 156 31.96 5.77 14.81
C GLU A 156 31.25 4.44 14.49
N ASN A 157 30.04 4.56 13.96
CA ASN A 157 29.76 4.29 12.54
C ASN A 157 28.31 4.69 12.22
N THR A 158 28.14 5.73 11.42
CA THR A 158 26.87 6.02 10.73
C THR A 158 26.66 4.96 9.65
N ALA A 159 25.85 3.95 9.96
CA ALA A 159 25.29 3.06 8.96
C ALA A 159 23.96 3.66 8.49
N ASP A 160 23.94 4.08 7.22
CA ASP A 160 22.74 4.37 6.43
C ASP A 160 21.66 3.34 6.73
N THR A 161 20.55 3.78 7.33
CA THR A 161 19.35 2.95 7.38
C THR A 161 18.74 2.97 5.99
N PRO A 162 18.59 1.83 5.30
CA PRO A 162 18.25 1.85 3.88
C PRO A 162 16.79 2.29 3.69
N ASN A 163 16.57 3.23 2.79
CA ASN A 163 15.25 3.64 2.34
C ASN A 163 14.67 2.51 1.46
N THR A 164 14.12 1.44 2.05
CA THR A 164 13.51 0.34 1.28
C THR A 164 12.08 0.70 0.93
N LEU A 165 11.76 0.74 -0.36
CA LEU A 165 10.40 0.99 -0.87
C LEU A 165 9.97 -0.25 -1.66
N ASP A 166 8.77 -0.79 -1.40
CA ASP A 166 8.30 -1.98 -2.12
C ASP A 166 7.98 -1.64 -3.58
N ILE A 167 8.25 -2.57 -4.50
CA ILE A 167 7.97 -2.38 -5.92
C ILE A 167 6.46 -2.22 -6.19
N ASN A 168 5.60 -2.87 -5.38
CA ASN A 168 4.16 -2.66 -5.51
C ASN A 168 3.73 -1.27 -5.04
N GLU A 169 4.43 -0.67 -4.08
CA GLU A 169 4.20 0.72 -3.70
C GLU A 169 4.56 1.64 -4.86
N LEU A 170 5.74 1.47 -5.46
CA LEU A 170 6.14 2.20 -6.67
C LEU A 170 5.11 2.06 -7.80
N TYR A 171 4.58 0.86 -8.01
CA TYR A 171 3.50 0.61 -8.96
C TYR A 171 2.22 1.36 -8.59
N ASN A 172 1.76 1.26 -7.34
CA ASN A 172 0.53 1.89 -6.87
C ASN A 172 0.60 3.42 -6.89
N GLN A 173 1.78 4.00 -6.65
CA GLN A 173 2.06 5.43 -6.80
C GLN A 173 1.98 5.88 -8.26
N SER A 174 2.38 5.01 -9.18
CA SER A 174 2.48 5.31 -10.61
C SER A 174 1.18 5.02 -11.37
N PHE A 175 0.38 4.06 -10.92
CA PHE A 175 -0.69 3.44 -11.70
C PHE A 175 -1.66 4.45 -12.33
N VAL A 176 -2.29 5.30 -11.52
CA VAL A 176 -3.32 6.23 -12.02
C VAL A 176 -2.74 7.27 -12.98
N THR A 177 -1.54 7.76 -12.70
CA THR A 177 -0.80 8.68 -13.57
C THR A 177 -0.42 8.01 -14.89
N SER A 178 0.03 6.76 -14.85
CA SER A 178 0.36 5.96 -16.02
C SER A 178 -0.87 5.71 -16.91
N VAL A 179 -2.01 5.35 -16.31
CA VAL A 179 -3.27 5.17 -17.06
C VAL A 179 -3.68 6.47 -17.76
N GLU A 180 -3.59 7.62 -17.09
CA GLU A 180 -3.83 8.92 -17.74
C GLU A 180 -2.89 9.14 -18.94
N LYS A 181 -1.58 8.90 -18.76
CA LYS A 181 -0.58 9.04 -19.81
C LYS A 181 -0.88 8.14 -21.02
N GLN A 182 -1.25 6.88 -20.78
CA GLN A 182 -1.63 5.94 -21.83
C GLN A 182 -2.89 6.39 -22.59
N GLU A 183 -3.91 6.89 -21.89
CA GLU A 183 -5.14 7.40 -22.53
C GLU A 183 -4.86 8.61 -23.41
N ILE A 184 -4.12 9.59 -22.90
CA ILE A 184 -3.73 10.80 -23.63
C ILE A 184 -2.93 10.44 -24.88
N PHE A 185 -1.96 9.52 -24.75
CA PHE A 185 -1.17 9.08 -25.89
C PHE A 185 -2.04 8.33 -26.91
N ASN A 186 -2.94 7.45 -26.45
CA ASN A 186 -3.86 6.74 -27.33
C ASN A 186 -4.73 7.71 -28.13
N GLU A 187 -5.27 8.77 -27.53
CA GLU A 187 -6.02 9.81 -28.24
C GLU A 187 -5.21 10.48 -29.37
N ILE A 188 -3.88 10.50 -29.28
CA ILE A 188 -2.99 11.10 -30.30
C ILE A 188 -2.77 10.14 -31.48
N VAL A 189 -2.70 8.83 -31.22
CA VAL A 189 -2.25 7.83 -32.20
C VAL A 189 -3.32 6.83 -32.61
N GLU A 190 -4.53 6.91 -32.05
CA GLU A 190 -5.62 5.99 -32.31
C GLU A 190 -5.89 5.84 -33.82
N GLY A 191 -5.97 4.58 -34.28
CA GLY A 191 -6.21 4.26 -35.68
C GLY A 191 -5.01 4.43 -36.63
N LEU A 192 -3.85 4.90 -36.14
CA LEU A 192 -2.64 5.02 -36.94
C LEU A 192 -1.79 3.74 -36.88
N GLY A 193 -1.28 3.32 -38.04
CA GLY A 193 -0.26 2.27 -38.10
C GLY A 193 1.08 2.75 -37.53
N TRP A 194 1.86 1.85 -36.95
CA TRP A 194 3.16 2.18 -36.37
C TRP A 194 4.33 1.56 -37.14
N SER A 195 5.48 2.23 -37.09
CA SER A 195 6.78 1.71 -37.49
C SER A 195 7.85 2.19 -36.52
N CYS A 196 8.89 1.39 -36.29
CA CYS A 196 9.96 1.74 -35.37
C CYS A 196 11.32 1.61 -36.05
N ASP A 197 12.09 2.69 -36.07
CA ASP A 197 13.50 2.67 -36.40
C ASP A 197 14.31 2.52 -35.11
N MET A 198 14.79 1.31 -34.85
CA MET A 198 15.58 0.99 -33.66
C MET A 198 17.02 1.54 -33.73
N LEU A 199 17.53 1.91 -34.92
CA LEU A 199 18.85 2.51 -35.08
C LEU A 199 18.82 3.99 -34.73
N GLU A 200 17.76 4.67 -35.16
CA GLU A 200 17.54 6.09 -34.86
C GLU A 200 16.80 6.32 -33.54
N GLY A 201 16.17 5.29 -32.98
CA GLY A 201 15.39 5.36 -31.75
C GLY A 201 14.12 6.18 -31.95
N LYS A 202 13.43 5.93 -33.07
CA LYS A 202 12.23 6.67 -33.49
C LYS A 202 11.04 5.73 -33.66
N LEU A 203 9.98 5.99 -32.90
CA LEU A 203 8.69 5.35 -33.10
C LEU A 203 7.76 6.29 -33.85
N THR A 204 7.29 5.87 -35.02
CA THR A 204 6.45 6.68 -35.90
C THR A 204 5.05 6.09 -35.97
N PHE A 205 4.02 6.90 -35.76
CA PHE A 205 2.63 6.58 -36.03
C PHE A 205 2.12 7.39 -37.22
N GLY A 206 1.44 6.74 -38.17
CA GLY A 206 0.95 7.40 -39.38
C GLY A 206 2.09 7.94 -40.24
N GLU A 207 1.95 9.17 -40.76
CA GLU A 207 2.92 9.79 -41.66
C GLU A 207 3.90 10.74 -40.93
N ASP A 208 3.50 11.36 -39.82
CA ASP A 208 4.21 12.50 -39.22
C ASP A 208 4.37 12.47 -37.70
N LYS A 209 3.72 11.53 -36.98
CA LYS A 209 3.82 11.45 -35.51
C LYS A 209 5.05 10.65 -35.11
N VAL A 210 6.18 11.33 -35.02
CA VAL A 210 7.49 10.75 -34.68
C VAL A 210 7.87 11.04 -33.22
N PHE A 211 8.14 9.98 -32.46
CA PHE A 211 8.50 10.05 -31.05
C PHE A 211 9.90 9.49 -30.82
N ASP A 212 10.68 10.17 -29.98
CA ASP A 212 11.92 9.62 -29.43
C ASP A 212 11.58 8.52 -28.43
N ILE A 213 12.31 7.40 -28.52
CA ILE A 213 12.16 6.27 -27.60
C ILE A 213 13.38 6.04 -26.73
N GLN A 214 13.13 5.46 -25.56
CA GLN A 214 14.11 4.76 -24.75
C GLN A 214 13.66 3.31 -24.59
N ILE A 215 14.61 2.38 -24.60
CA ILE A 215 14.32 0.95 -24.46
C ILE A 215 14.37 0.62 -22.97
N LEU A 216 13.28 0.09 -22.43
CA LEU A 216 13.19 -0.29 -21.03
C LEU A 216 13.70 -1.72 -20.82
N GLY A 217 13.18 -2.64 -21.62
CA GLY A 217 13.52 -4.06 -21.53
C GLY A 217 12.74 -4.88 -22.53
N THR A 218 12.93 -6.19 -22.45
CA THR A 218 12.40 -7.13 -23.42
C THR A 218 11.86 -8.35 -22.71
N TYR A 219 10.62 -8.71 -23.04
CA TYR A 219 10.01 -9.96 -22.64
C TYR A 219 10.13 -10.99 -23.77
N SER A 220 10.60 -12.20 -23.46
CA SER A 220 10.62 -13.33 -24.39
C SER A 220 9.53 -14.31 -24.02
N GLU A 221 8.54 -14.52 -24.89
CA GLU A 221 7.46 -15.48 -24.67
C GLU A 221 7.99 -16.93 -24.64
N ASN A 222 8.96 -17.22 -25.50
CA ASN A 222 9.56 -18.56 -25.63
C ASN A 222 10.40 -18.92 -24.41
N GLU A 223 11.21 -17.97 -23.92
CA GLU A 223 12.07 -18.20 -22.75
C GLU A 223 11.37 -17.90 -21.43
N LYS A 224 10.16 -17.31 -21.47
CA LYS A 224 9.44 -16.83 -20.28
C LYS A 224 10.35 -16.01 -19.37
N SER A 225 11.03 -15.03 -19.95
CA SER A 225 11.99 -14.21 -19.22
C SER A 225 11.90 -12.74 -19.59
N TRP A 226 12.18 -11.89 -18.62
CA TRP A 226 12.40 -10.47 -18.78
C TRP A 226 13.91 -10.18 -18.78
N LEU A 227 14.37 -9.37 -19.74
CA LEU A 227 15.74 -8.87 -19.82
C LEU A 227 15.71 -7.35 -19.84
N TRP A 228 16.37 -6.71 -18.87
CA TRP A 228 16.51 -5.26 -18.87
C TRP A 228 17.40 -4.76 -20.00
N ALA A 229 17.06 -3.60 -20.57
CA ALA A 229 17.83 -3.04 -21.67
C ALA A 229 19.27 -2.68 -21.26
N TRP A 230 19.46 -2.15 -20.04
CA TRP A 230 20.79 -1.86 -19.47
C TRP A 230 21.69 -3.10 -19.36
N ALA A 231 21.10 -4.29 -19.29
CA ALA A 231 21.80 -5.58 -19.21
C ALA A 231 22.05 -6.21 -20.59
N ASN A 232 21.37 -5.75 -21.64
CA ASN A 232 21.34 -6.38 -22.95
C ASN A 232 22.53 -5.97 -23.84
N THR A 233 23.76 -6.21 -23.38
CA THR A 233 24.99 -5.77 -24.05
C THR A 233 25.25 -6.44 -25.41
N GLN A 234 24.63 -7.59 -25.67
CA GLN A 234 24.81 -8.36 -26.90
C GLN A 234 23.98 -7.84 -28.08
N SER A 235 22.93 -7.06 -27.80
CA SER A 235 22.01 -6.54 -28.81
C SER A 235 22.54 -5.35 -29.61
N GLY A 236 23.64 -4.74 -29.15
CA GLY A 236 24.21 -3.55 -29.79
C GLY A 236 23.33 -2.29 -29.65
N ILE A 237 22.41 -2.25 -28.68
CA ILE A 237 21.60 -1.07 -28.40
C ILE A 237 22.52 0.12 -28.07
N PRO A 238 22.43 1.25 -28.79
CA PRO A 238 23.17 2.46 -28.45
C PRO A 238 22.84 2.97 -27.03
N GLU A 239 23.85 3.36 -26.27
CA GLU A 239 23.73 3.83 -24.87
C GLU A 239 22.77 5.02 -24.71
N LYS A 240 22.65 5.87 -25.75
CA LYS A 240 21.70 6.99 -25.79
C LYS A 240 20.21 6.57 -25.70
N PHE A 241 19.90 5.29 -25.88
CA PHE A 241 18.54 4.74 -25.77
C PHE A 241 18.30 3.95 -24.49
N LEU A 242 19.27 3.93 -23.56
CA LEU A 242 19.19 3.17 -22.32
C LEU A 242 18.84 4.02 -21.10
N GLN A 243 18.62 5.33 -21.26
CA GLN A 243 18.55 6.29 -20.14
C GLN A 243 17.42 5.94 -19.16
N THR A 244 16.22 5.61 -19.66
CA THR A 244 15.12 5.16 -18.81
C THR A 244 15.46 3.85 -18.07
N SER A 245 16.03 2.86 -18.76
CA SER A 245 16.40 1.59 -18.13
C SER A 245 17.48 1.76 -17.05
N LEU A 246 18.47 2.62 -17.29
CA LEU A 246 19.52 2.97 -16.33
C LEU A 246 18.96 3.74 -15.14
N ALA A 247 18.01 4.66 -15.36
CA ALA A 247 17.33 5.38 -14.28
C ALA A 247 16.50 4.43 -13.41
N VAL A 248 15.80 3.46 -14.01
CA VAL A 248 15.08 2.41 -13.25
C VAL A 248 16.05 1.54 -12.45
N LYS A 249 17.20 1.16 -13.03
CA LYS A 249 18.25 0.45 -12.29
C LYS A 249 18.75 1.27 -11.10
N ALA A 250 19.00 2.57 -11.29
CA ALA A 250 19.44 3.47 -10.23
C ALA A 250 18.38 3.63 -9.13
N LEU A 251 17.09 3.67 -9.48
CA LEU A 251 15.99 3.59 -8.51
C LEU A 251 16.04 2.27 -7.73
N GLY A 252 16.28 1.15 -8.42
CA GLY A 252 16.47 -0.16 -7.79
C GLY A 252 17.63 -0.20 -6.81
N GLU A 253 18.78 0.38 -7.17
CA GLU A 253 19.94 0.49 -6.30
C GLU A 253 19.67 1.39 -5.08
N ALA A 254 18.97 2.51 -5.29
CA ALA A 254 18.63 3.46 -4.23
C ALA A 254 17.61 2.90 -3.21
N TYR A 255 16.58 2.20 -3.71
CA TYR A 255 15.48 1.66 -2.89
C TYR A 255 15.62 0.16 -2.57
N LYS A 256 16.73 -0.46 -2.99
CA LYS A 256 17.00 -1.91 -2.86
C LYS A 256 15.91 -2.81 -3.46
N VAL A 257 15.38 -2.42 -4.61
CA VAL A 257 14.40 -3.22 -5.37
C VAL A 257 15.14 -4.18 -6.29
N GLU A 258 15.17 -5.46 -5.91
CA GLU A 258 15.92 -6.50 -6.63
C GLU A 258 15.44 -6.69 -8.08
N ASP A 259 14.14 -6.56 -8.36
CA ASP A 259 13.57 -6.69 -9.70
C ASP A 259 14.18 -5.70 -10.70
N PHE A 260 14.59 -4.52 -10.25
CA PHE A 260 15.19 -3.48 -11.10
C PHE A 260 16.69 -3.65 -11.31
N THR A 261 17.36 -4.41 -10.44
CA THR A 261 18.82 -4.60 -10.45
C THR A 261 19.22 -6.00 -10.93
N THR A 262 18.27 -6.94 -11.00
CA THR A 262 18.46 -8.28 -11.55
C THR A 262 18.47 -8.23 -13.08
N PRO A 263 19.59 -8.51 -13.77
CA PRO A 263 19.73 -8.29 -15.21
C PRO A 263 18.67 -8.99 -16.07
N LYS A 264 18.44 -10.28 -15.78
CA LYS A 264 17.49 -11.17 -16.45
C LYS A 264 16.73 -11.96 -15.40
N MET A 265 15.42 -12.05 -15.54
CA MET A 265 14.53 -12.75 -14.62
C MET A 265 13.68 -13.77 -15.36
N GLU A 266 13.54 -14.97 -14.81
CA GLU A 266 12.51 -15.91 -15.25
C GLU A 266 11.18 -15.50 -14.64
N VAL A 267 10.12 -15.47 -15.45
CA VAL A 267 8.81 -14.92 -15.06
C VAL A 267 7.69 -15.80 -15.61
N GLU A 268 6.62 -15.98 -14.85
CA GLU A 268 5.51 -16.83 -15.27
C GLU A 268 4.65 -16.19 -16.38
N SER A 269 4.61 -14.86 -16.41
CA SER A 269 3.86 -14.04 -17.37
C SER A 269 4.63 -12.75 -17.68
N ASP A 270 4.20 -11.99 -18.71
CA ASP A 270 4.85 -10.75 -19.14
C ASP A 270 4.74 -9.64 -18.06
N PRO A 271 5.86 -9.22 -17.43
CA PRO A 271 5.86 -8.16 -16.42
C PRO A 271 6.02 -6.76 -17.03
N GLY A 272 6.16 -6.64 -18.36
CA GLY A 272 6.61 -5.41 -18.98
C GLY A 272 5.66 -4.23 -18.80
N VAL A 273 4.35 -4.46 -18.76
CA VAL A 273 3.36 -3.41 -18.42
C VAL A 273 3.55 -2.89 -16.99
N PHE A 274 3.84 -3.78 -16.05
CA PHE A 274 4.07 -3.44 -14.65
C PHE A 274 5.33 -2.57 -14.51
N PHE A 275 6.45 -3.01 -15.10
CA PHE A 275 7.69 -2.23 -15.08
C PHE A 275 7.57 -0.91 -15.84
N SER A 276 6.88 -0.89 -16.98
CA SER A 276 6.70 0.33 -17.77
C SER A 276 5.78 1.35 -17.10
N THR A 277 4.81 0.88 -16.32
CA THR A 277 3.96 1.74 -15.48
C THR A 277 4.80 2.51 -14.47
N ILE A 278 5.71 1.82 -13.76
CA ILE A 278 6.61 2.47 -12.80
C ILE A 278 7.59 3.39 -13.53
N ALA A 279 8.28 2.86 -14.55
CA ALA A 279 9.30 3.59 -15.27
C ALA A 279 8.76 4.91 -15.84
N SER A 280 7.62 4.86 -16.56
CA SER A 280 7.07 6.05 -17.20
C SER A 280 6.73 7.19 -16.24
N VAL A 281 6.37 6.88 -14.99
CA VAL A 281 6.05 7.91 -13.99
C VAL A 281 7.30 8.35 -13.25
N MET A 282 8.09 7.40 -12.74
CA MET A 282 9.24 7.68 -11.89
C MET A 282 10.40 8.34 -12.64
N THR A 283 10.50 8.14 -13.96
CA THR A 283 11.53 8.80 -14.79
C THR A 283 10.97 9.97 -15.61
N GLY A 284 9.69 10.30 -15.47
CA GLY A 284 9.08 11.47 -16.11
C GLY A 284 8.80 11.32 -17.62
N GLU A 285 8.73 10.10 -18.14
CA GLU A 285 8.39 9.85 -19.56
C GLU A 285 6.91 10.11 -19.85
N SER A 286 6.57 10.40 -21.10
CA SER A 286 5.19 10.75 -21.46
C SER A 286 4.25 9.55 -21.56
N CYS A 287 4.75 8.36 -21.93
CA CYS A 287 3.97 7.12 -22.11
C CYS A 287 4.92 5.93 -22.32
N TYR A 288 4.40 4.70 -22.35
CA TYR A 288 5.12 3.53 -22.86
C TYR A 288 4.35 2.81 -23.98
N VAL A 289 5.07 2.02 -24.78
CA VAL A 289 4.51 1.22 -25.89
C VAL A 289 5.18 -0.17 -25.92
N PRO A 290 4.40 -1.27 -25.88
CA PRO A 290 4.89 -2.60 -26.18
C PRO A 290 5.01 -2.79 -27.71
N LEU A 291 6.21 -3.09 -28.19
CA LEU A 291 6.50 -3.39 -29.59
C LEU A 291 6.70 -4.90 -29.76
N THR A 292 5.73 -5.57 -30.38
CA THR A 292 5.75 -7.02 -30.55
C THR A 292 6.48 -7.44 -31.83
N PHE A 293 7.51 -8.28 -31.69
CA PHE A 293 8.30 -8.88 -32.76
C PHE A 293 8.36 -10.40 -32.59
N LYS A 294 7.50 -11.15 -33.28
CA LYS A 294 7.52 -12.64 -33.37
C LYS A 294 8.05 -13.36 -32.11
N GLY A 295 7.25 -13.37 -31.04
CA GLY A 295 7.55 -14.06 -29.78
C GLY A 295 8.41 -13.27 -28.79
N ILE A 296 8.74 -12.02 -29.12
CA ILE A 296 9.44 -11.07 -28.26
C ILE A 296 8.63 -9.78 -28.19
N ILE A 297 8.53 -9.19 -27.00
CA ILE A 297 7.92 -7.87 -26.78
C ILE A 297 8.99 -6.93 -26.24
N VAL A 298 9.28 -5.86 -26.98
CA VAL A 298 10.20 -4.81 -26.56
C VAL A 298 9.39 -3.67 -25.98
N TYR A 299 9.59 -3.37 -24.71
CA TYR A 299 8.93 -2.25 -24.05
C TYR A 299 9.78 -1.00 -24.20
N VAL A 300 9.18 0.04 -24.77
CA VAL A 300 9.82 1.34 -24.95
C VAL A 300 9.03 2.41 -24.23
N THR A 301 9.72 3.41 -23.69
CA THR A 301 9.10 4.67 -23.24
C THR A 301 9.25 5.72 -24.32
N ILE A 302 8.35 6.71 -24.31
CA ILE A 302 8.36 7.83 -25.25
C ILE A 302 8.36 9.16 -24.51
N THR A 303 8.93 10.18 -25.15
CA THR A 303 8.79 11.57 -24.73
C THR A 303 7.95 12.34 -25.77
N SER A 304 6.94 13.09 -25.32
CA SER A 304 6.04 13.86 -26.19
C SER A 304 5.50 15.10 -25.50
N LYS A 305 5.99 16.28 -25.92
CA LYS A 305 5.47 17.57 -25.45
C LYS A 305 3.98 17.75 -25.75
N GLU A 306 3.50 17.18 -26.86
CA GLU A 306 2.07 17.21 -27.21
C GLU A 306 1.25 16.45 -26.16
N ALA A 307 1.68 15.23 -25.79
CA ALA A 307 1.01 14.43 -24.77
C ALA A 307 1.06 15.12 -23.40
N ASP A 308 2.24 15.60 -22.99
CA ASP A 308 2.41 16.27 -21.69
C ASP A 308 1.52 17.52 -21.57
N SER A 309 1.32 18.26 -22.66
CA SER A 309 0.46 19.46 -22.69
C SER A 309 -1.02 19.16 -22.45
N LYS A 310 -1.45 17.91 -22.66
CA LYS A 310 -2.83 17.44 -22.46
C LYS A 310 -3.07 16.83 -21.07
N ALA A 311 -2.06 16.86 -20.18
CA ALA A 311 -2.20 16.37 -18.82
C ALA A 311 -3.44 16.96 -18.12
N ARG A 312 -4.17 16.12 -17.40
CA ARG A 312 -5.40 16.52 -16.70
C ARG A 312 -5.03 17.36 -15.49
N THR A 313 -5.26 18.66 -15.56
CA THR A 313 -4.89 19.63 -14.50
C THR A 313 -6.10 20.23 -13.79
N SER A 314 -7.24 20.37 -14.49
CA SER A 314 -8.44 20.90 -13.84
C SER A 314 -9.02 19.90 -12.83
N PRO A 315 -9.54 20.36 -11.67
CA PRO A 315 -10.07 19.47 -10.64
C PRO A 315 -11.17 18.53 -11.15
N ALA A 316 -12.04 19.03 -12.04
CA ALA A 316 -13.13 18.24 -12.61
C ALA A 316 -12.61 17.08 -13.47
N LEU A 317 -11.57 17.31 -14.29
CA LEU A 317 -10.95 16.26 -15.10
C LEU A 317 -10.21 15.24 -14.23
N ILE A 318 -9.52 15.70 -13.18
CA ILE A 318 -8.84 14.83 -12.20
C ILE A 318 -9.86 13.91 -11.51
N CYS A 319 -10.97 14.47 -11.02
CA CYS A 319 -12.02 13.69 -10.36
C CYS A 319 -12.67 12.69 -11.33
N SER A 320 -13.01 13.14 -12.55
CA SER A 320 -13.61 12.27 -13.57
C SER A 320 -12.69 11.12 -13.95
N HIS A 321 -11.41 11.41 -14.19
CA HIS A 321 -10.39 10.39 -14.49
C HIS A 321 -10.31 9.36 -13.37
N PHE A 322 -10.08 9.82 -12.14
CA PHE A 322 -9.91 8.93 -11.01
C PHE A 322 -11.14 8.04 -10.78
N SER A 323 -12.36 8.59 -10.93
CA SER A 323 -13.59 7.80 -10.88
C SER A 323 -13.68 6.72 -11.95
N GLN A 324 -13.28 7.03 -13.19
CA GLN A 324 -13.26 6.05 -14.28
C GLN A 324 -12.24 4.95 -14.03
N VAL A 325 -11.02 5.28 -13.57
CA VAL A 325 -10.01 4.27 -13.23
C VAL A 325 -10.49 3.39 -12.07
N ALA A 326 -11.01 3.99 -11.00
CA ALA A 326 -11.54 3.27 -9.84
C ALA A 326 -12.73 2.34 -10.16
N ALA A 327 -13.46 2.60 -11.25
CA ALA A 327 -14.58 1.76 -11.69
C ALA A 327 -14.13 0.57 -12.55
N ASN A 328 -13.01 0.68 -13.25
CA ASN A 328 -12.57 -0.30 -14.26
C ASN A 328 -11.41 -1.18 -13.80
N TYR A 329 -10.71 -0.80 -12.73
CA TYR A 329 -9.51 -1.48 -12.26
C TYR A 329 -9.55 -1.73 -10.74
N THR A 330 -8.82 -2.76 -10.30
CA THR A 330 -8.62 -3.07 -8.88
C THR A 330 -7.24 -2.61 -8.44
N PHE A 331 -7.18 -1.68 -7.50
CA PHE A 331 -5.94 -1.10 -6.96
C PHE A 331 -6.26 -0.40 -5.60
N PRO A 332 -5.28 0.03 -4.79
CA PRO A 332 -5.56 0.71 -3.54
C PRO A 332 -5.99 2.17 -3.76
N HIS A 333 -7.31 2.43 -3.89
CA HIS A 333 -7.81 3.74 -4.34
C HIS A 333 -7.31 4.91 -3.46
N LYS A 334 -7.39 4.80 -2.13
CA LYS A 334 -6.98 5.89 -1.22
C LYS A 334 -5.49 6.25 -1.39
N TYR A 335 -4.63 5.24 -1.39
CA TYR A 335 -3.19 5.40 -1.57
C TYR A 335 -2.87 5.99 -2.94
N SER A 336 -3.42 5.43 -4.02
CA SER A 336 -3.16 5.92 -5.37
C SER A 336 -3.73 7.33 -5.61
N LEU A 337 -4.86 7.70 -4.98
CA LEU A 337 -5.37 9.08 -5.08
C LEU A 337 -4.41 10.07 -4.43
N PHE A 338 -3.83 9.73 -3.27
CA PHE A 338 -2.87 10.59 -2.59
C PHE A 338 -1.68 10.93 -3.49
N PHE A 339 -1.02 9.92 -4.07
CA PHE A 339 0.15 10.13 -4.92
C PHE A 339 -0.20 10.80 -6.25
N TYR A 340 -1.35 10.45 -6.84
CA TYR A 340 -1.82 11.11 -8.04
C TYR A 340 -2.05 12.61 -7.81
N LEU A 341 -2.69 13.01 -6.71
CA LEU A 341 -2.91 14.42 -6.39
C LEU A 341 -1.62 15.15 -6.04
N LYS A 342 -0.67 14.52 -5.34
CA LYS A 342 0.68 15.05 -5.11
C LYS A 342 1.42 15.31 -6.43
N ALA A 343 1.36 14.37 -7.38
CA ALA A 343 1.95 14.54 -8.71
C ALA A 343 1.31 15.69 -9.51
N LYS A 344 0.05 16.04 -9.22
CA LYS A 344 -0.66 17.21 -9.78
C LYS A 344 -0.39 18.52 -9.02
N GLY A 345 0.49 18.51 -8.03
CA GLY A 345 0.89 19.69 -7.27
C GLY A 345 -0.09 20.10 -6.17
N TYR A 346 -0.98 19.20 -5.73
CA TYR A 346 -1.84 19.47 -4.59
C TYR A 346 -1.11 19.20 -3.27
N GLU A 347 -1.41 20.02 -2.27
CA GLU A 347 -1.17 19.68 -0.87
C GLU A 347 -2.26 18.71 -0.42
N VAL A 348 -1.88 17.54 0.10
CA VAL A 348 -2.81 16.45 0.39
C VAL A 348 -2.72 16.06 1.86
N GLU A 349 -3.87 15.98 2.51
CA GLU A 349 -4.09 15.53 3.88
C GLU A 349 -4.97 14.27 3.90
N LEU A 350 -4.81 13.42 4.91
CA LEU A 350 -5.53 12.14 5.07
C LEU A 350 -6.39 12.09 6.34
N PRO A 351 -7.41 12.95 6.51
CA PRO A 351 -8.24 12.93 7.72
C PRO A 351 -9.14 11.69 7.74
N GLY A 352 -8.84 10.73 8.62
CA GLY A 352 -9.57 9.48 8.75
C GLY A 352 -9.61 8.71 7.42
N ASN A 353 -10.80 8.35 6.95
CA ASN A 353 -11.00 7.65 5.67
C ASN A 353 -11.13 8.56 4.46
N ASN A 354 -10.77 9.84 4.57
CA ASN A 354 -10.89 10.77 3.46
C ASN A 354 -9.52 11.20 2.95
N VAL A 355 -9.50 11.70 1.71
CA VAL A 355 -8.39 12.45 1.12
C VAL A 355 -8.89 13.86 0.89
N VAL A 356 -8.23 14.84 1.49
CA VAL A 356 -8.51 16.26 1.25
C VAL A 356 -7.28 16.87 0.59
N ALA A 357 -7.45 17.43 -0.59
CA ALA A 357 -6.37 18.03 -1.35
C ALA A 357 -6.69 19.46 -1.74
N LYS A 358 -5.70 20.35 -1.63
CA LYS A 358 -5.82 21.78 -1.92
C LYS A 358 -4.74 22.23 -2.90
N ASN A 359 -5.09 23.09 -3.84
CA ASN A 359 -4.16 23.79 -4.72
C ASN A 359 -4.72 25.18 -5.05
N GLY A 360 -4.19 26.22 -4.38
CA GLY A 360 -4.77 27.56 -4.43
C GLY A 360 -6.22 27.56 -3.94
N GLU A 361 -7.16 28.01 -4.77
CA GLU A 361 -8.59 28.01 -4.46
C GLU A 361 -9.27 26.66 -4.72
N ASP A 362 -8.62 25.74 -5.42
CA ASP A 362 -9.20 24.44 -5.76
C ASP A 362 -9.06 23.45 -4.61
N GLN A 363 -10.14 22.71 -4.35
CA GLN A 363 -10.18 21.63 -3.38
C GLN A 363 -10.74 20.36 -4.01
N ILE A 364 -10.12 19.21 -3.71
CA ILE A 364 -10.63 17.87 -4.03
C ILE A 364 -10.86 17.11 -2.72
N LEU A 365 -12.02 16.47 -2.61
CA LEU A 365 -12.38 15.58 -1.51
C LEU A 365 -12.67 14.19 -2.07
N GLY A 366 -11.87 13.20 -1.67
CA GLY A 366 -12.15 11.78 -1.83
C GLY A 366 -12.68 11.20 -0.52
N ILE A 367 -13.81 10.49 -0.58
CA ILE A 367 -14.43 9.78 0.54
C ILE A 367 -14.33 8.29 0.25
N PHE A 368 -13.79 7.55 1.22
CA PHE A 368 -13.54 6.13 1.09
C PHE A 368 -14.30 5.33 2.15
N ASP A 369 -14.59 4.08 1.84
CA ASP A 369 -15.05 3.13 2.85
C ASP A 369 -13.87 2.63 3.72
N LEU A 370 -14.17 1.80 4.72
CA LEU A 370 -13.16 1.25 5.63
C LEU A 370 -12.14 0.33 4.94
N LYS A 371 -12.42 -0.14 3.71
CA LYS A 371 -11.49 -0.94 2.89
C LYS A 371 -10.66 -0.07 1.95
N GLY A 372 -10.72 1.26 2.09
CA GLY A 372 -10.02 2.20 1.24
C GLY A 372 -10.57 2.29 -0.18
N ARG A 373 -11.80 1.81 -0.42
CA ARG A 373 -12.46 1.89 -1.73
C ARG A 373 -13.20 3.21 -1.86
N LEU A 374 -13.02 3.86 -3.01
CA LEU A 374 -13.67 5.13 -3.32
C LEU A 374 -15.20 5.00 -3.29
N MET A 375 -15.86 5.78 -2.42
CA MET A 375 -17.31 5.93 -2.42
C MET A 375 -17.75 7.17 -3.19
N LYS A 376 -17.00 8.26 -3.04
CA LYS A 376 -17.28 9.53 -3.70
C LYS A 376 -16.00 10.32 -3.89
N ILE A 377 -15.88 11.01 -5.01
CA ILE A 377 -14.89 12.07 -5.22
C ILE A 377 -15.61 13.31 -5.74
N SER A 378 -15.19 14.47 -5.28
CA SER A 378 -15.77 15.75 -5.70
C SER A 378 -14.75 16.87 -5.60
N ASN A 379 -14.90 17.88 -6.46
CA ASN A 379 -14.13 19.10 -6.41
C ASN A 379 -14.99 20.30 -5.99
N SER A 380 -14.37 21.29 -5.36
CA SER A 380 -15.01 22.56 -4.96
C SER A 380 -13.99 23.70 -4.95
N LYS A 381 -14.46 24.92 -4.69
CA LYS A 381 -13.62 26.11 -4.49
C LYS A 381 -13.64 26.53 -3.02
N LEU A 382 -12.50 26.89 -2.45
CA LEU A 382 -12.40 27.48 -1.12
C LEU A 382 -12.98 28.91 -1.16
N THR A 383 -14.07 29.15 -0.44
CA THR A 383 -14.58 30.50 -0.20
C THR A 383 -13.71 31.18 0.85
N VAL A 384 -12.82 32.08 0.43
CA VAL A 384 -12.18 33.01 1.36
C VAL A 384 -13.26 33.97 1.85
N GLN A 385 -13.72 33.82 3.10
CA GLN A 385 -14.50 34.87 3.74
C GLN A 385 -13.58 36.08 3.91
N ALA A 386 -13.90 37.16 3.20
CA ALA A 386 -13.26 38.46 3.31
C ALA A 386 -13.67 39.19 4.58
#